data_AF-A0A1E1F1Y8-F1
#
_entry.id   AF-A0A1E1F1Y8-F1
#
_cell.length_a   1.000
_cell.length_b   1.000
_cell.length_c   1.000
_cell.angle_alpha   90.00
_cell.angle_beta   90.00
_cell.angle_gamma   90.00
#
_symmetry.space_group_name_H-M   'P 1'
#
loop_
_entity.id
_entity.type
_entity.pdbx_description
1 polymer ?
#
loop_
_entity_poly.entity_id
_entity_poly.type
_entity_poly.pdbx_seq_one_letter_code
_entity_poly.pdbx_strand_id
1 'polypeptide(L)'
;MLEHRPVLLDGAADPGTFFVKTVKWTSRDASYNQTTFYEAWRLTIQRYGIYNPYTGRGAIEGLLPHGPHNVRDVLATHILKQTGSYEQASYAIQDTPDTVAKHYGRFLPHDKAALAAQILNRVWETA
;
A
#
# COMPACT_ATOMS: atom_id res chain seq x y z
N MET A 1 2.23 0.43 19.25
CA MET A 1 3.52 -0.12 18.75
C MET A 1 4.60 -0.11 19.83
N LEU A 2 4.96 1.04 20.42
CA LEU A 2 6.00 1.12 21.47
C LEU A 2 5.68 0.24 22.70
N GLU A 3 4.41 0.18 23.12
CA GLU A 3 3.96 -0.62 24.27
C GLU A 3 4.12 -2.13 24.07
N HIS A 4 3.87 -2.65 22.86
CA HIS A 4 3.95 -4.09 22.57
C HIS A 4 5.33 -4.54 22.11
N ARG A 5 6.25 -3.61 21.85
CA ARG A 5 7.58 -3.90 21.33
C ARG A 5 8.40 -4.84 22.24
N PRO A 6 8.44 -4.67 23.57
CA PRO A 6 9.15 -5.62 24.44
C PRO A 6 8.63 -7.05 24.34
N VAL A 7 7.30 -7.22 24.19
CA VAL A 7 6.65 -8.53 24.05
C VAL A 7 7.05 -9.19 22.73
N LEU A 8 7.13 -8.42 21.64
CA LEU A 8 7.56 -8.95 20.34
C LEU A 8 9.04 -9.34 20.32
N LEU A 9 9.88 -8.65 21.08
CA LEU A 9 11.32 -8.91 21.14
C LEU A 9 11.70 -10.08 22.03
N ASP A 10 10.87 -10.47 23.01
CA ASP A 10 11.13 -11.60 23.93
C ASP A 10 12.55 -11.57 24.54
N GLY A 11 12.99 -10.38 24.97
CA GLY A 11 14.33 -10.16 25.55
C GLY A 11 15.48 -10.10 24.53
N ALA A 12 15.21 -10.20 23.22
CA ALA A 12 16.22 -9.96 22.19
C ALA A 12 16.58 -8.47 22.05
N ALA A 13 17.74 -8.22 21.45
CA ALA A 13 18.17 -6.87 21.13
C ALA A 13 17.20 -6.21 20.13
N ASP A 14 16.88 -4.94 20.39
CA ASP A 14 16.03 -4.15 19.50
C ASP A 14 16.80 -3.75 18.23
N PRO A 15 16.32 -4.11 17.02
CA PRO A 15 16.97 -3.73 15.76
C PRO A 15 16.78 -2.25 15.38
N GLY A 16 15.98 -1.48 16.11
CA GLY A 16 15.69 -0.06 15.80
C GLY A 16 14.78 0.15 14.58
N THR A 17 14.33 -0.92 13.91
CA THR A 17 13.42 -0.84 12.76
C THR A 17 11.97 -0.73 13.20
N PHE A 18 11.11 -0.01 12.49
CA PHE A 18 9.71 0.17 12.89
C PHE A 18 8.94 -1.15 13.03
N PHE A 19 9.03 -2.01 12.03
CA PHE A 19 8.45 -3.36 12.06
C PHE A 19 9.45 -4.36 12.64
N VAL A 20 8.96 -5.22 13.53
CA VAL A 20 9.70 -6.35 14.10
C VAL A 20 8.82 -7.59 14.06
N LYS A 21 9.44 -8.75 13.82
CA LYS A 21 8.76 -10.04 13.94
C LYS A 21 8.93 -10.58 15.36
N THR A 22 7.98 -11.38 15.82
CA THR A 22 8.12 -12.09 17.09
C THR A 22 9.36 -12.98 17.05
N VAL A 23 10.29 -12.74 17.97
CA VAL A 23 11.49 -13.55 18.14
C VAL A 23 11.06 -14.95 18.60
N LYS A 24 11.68 -15.97 18.03
CA LYS A 24 11.45 -17.37 18.41
C LYS A 24 12.77 -17.96 18.89
N TRP A 25 12.71 -19.07 19.63
CA TRP A 25 13.91 -19.78 20.09
C TRP A 25 14.90 -20.10 18.96
N THR A 26 14.40 -20.36 17.75
CA THR A 26 15.21 -20.68 16.55
C THR A 26 15.67 -19.45 15.75
N SER A 27 15.22 -18.23 16.06
CA SER A 27 15.57 -17.02 15.31
C SER A 27 15.62 -15.80 16.23
N ARG A 28 16.84 -15.33 16.52
CA ARG A 28 17.12 -14.18 17.41
C ARG A 28 17.08 -12.82 16.74
N ASP A 29 17.11 -12.78 15.41
CA ASP A 29 17.00 -11.52 14.66
C ASP A 29 15.54 -11.14 14.48
N ALA A 30 15.11 -10.11 15.20
CA ALA A 30 13.74 -9.59 15.18
C ALA A 30 13.43 -8.76 13.92
N SER A 31 14.43 -8.41 13.11
CA SER A 31 14.22 -7.62 11.90
C SER A 31 13.57 -8.44 10.78
N TYR A 32 12.80 -7.76 9.94
CA TYR A 32 12.36 -8.30 8.67
C TYR A 32 13.40 -7.95 7.60
N ASN A 33 13.80 -8.96 6.82
CA ASN A 33 14.39 -8.73 5.50
C ASN A 33 13.28 -8.70 4.43
N GLN A 34 13.64 -8.44 3.18
CA GLN A 34 12.68 -8.34 2.07
C GLN A 34 11.79 -9.60 1.93
N THR A 35 12.39 -10.79 1.98
CA THR A 35 11.66 -12.06 1.83
C THR A 35 10.69 -12.29 2.98
N THR A 36 11.17 -12.18 4.22
CA THR A 36 10.35 -12.40 5.43
C THR A 36 9.25 -11.35 5.58
N PHE A 37 9.49 -10.11 5.15
CA PHE A 37 8.45 -9.08 5.12
C PHE A 37 7.37 -9.41 4.08
N TYR A 38 7.78 -9.80 2.87
CA TYR A 38 6.85 -10.20 1.81
C TYR A 38 5.96 -11.37 2.23
N GLU A 39 6.53 -12.37 2.89
CA GLU A 39 5.78 -13.52 3.42
C GLU A 39 4.79 -13.10 4.52
N ALA A 40 5.24 -12.29 5.48
CA ALA A 40 4.39 -11.77 6.54
C ALA A 40 3.22 -10.93 5.98
N TRP A 41 3.50 -10.09 4.99
CA TRP A 41 2.49 -9.33 4.26
C TRP A 41 1.47 -10.24 3.60
N ARG A 42 1.93 -11.20 2.79
CA ARG A 42 1.06 -12.12 2.06
C ARG A 42 0.13 -12.89 3.02
N LEU A 43 0.66 -13.41 4.11
CA LEU A 43 -0.14 -14.13 5.12
C LEU A 43 -1.16 -13.21 5.79
N THR A 44 -0.77 -11.98 6.11
CA THR A 44 -1.66 -11.00 6.74
C THR A 44 -2.79 -10.59 5.80
N ILE A 45 -2.48 -10.28 4.54
CA ILE A 45 -3.48 -9.94 3.52
C ILE A 45 -4.42 -11.10 3.25
N GLN A 46 -3.90 -12.31 3.10
CA GLN A 46 -4.75 -13.50 2.87
C GLN A 46 -5.68 -13.79 4.04
N ARG A 47 -5.21 -13.60 5.28
CA ARG A 47 -6.00 -13.92 6.48
C ARG A 47 -7.00 -12.83 6.85
N TYR A 48 -6.61 -11.57 6.72
CA TYR A 48 -7.36 -10.44 7.28
C TYR A 48 -7.77 -9.40 6.23
N GLY A 49 -7.07 -9.30 5.11
CA GLY A 49 -7.39 -8.34 4.06
C GLY A 49 -8.51 -8.82 3.15
N ILE A 50 -8.31 -9.99 2.52
CA ILE A 50 -9.22 -10.53 1.51
C ILE A 50 -10.51 -11.03 2.16
N TYR A 51 -11.63 -10.45 1.76
CA TYR A 51 -12.94 -10.89 2.23
C TYR A 51 -13.32 -12.26 1.66
N ASN A 52 -13.78 -13.16 2.53
CA ASN A 52 -14.30 -14.48 2.18
C ASN A 52 -15.81 -14.53 2.48
N PRO A 53 -16.67 -14.56 1.44
CA PRO A 53 -18.13 -14.50 1.60
C PRO A 53 -18.71 -15.73 2.31
N TYR A 54 -18.03 -16.87 2.26
CA TYR A 54 -18.49 -18.11 2.91
C TYR A 54 -18.24 -18.11 4.42
N THR A 55 -17.31 -17.29 4.90
CA THR A 55 -16.95 -17.24 6.33
C THR A 55 -17.26 -15.89 6.99
N GLY A 56 -17.59 -14.86 6.20
CA GLY A 56 -17.78 -13.48 6.67
C GLY A 56 -16.51 -12.83 7.23
N ARG A 57 -15.33 -13.41 6.96
CA ARG A 57 -14.04 -12.91 7.46
C ARG A 57 -13.29 -12.13 6.39
N GLY A 58 -12.37 -11.28 6.82
CA GLY A 58 -11.60 -10.40 5.95
C GLY A 58 -12.22 -9.00 5.83
N ALA A 59 -11.43 -8.01 5.43
CA ALA A 59 -11.80 -6.60 5.54
C ALA A 59 -12.34 -6.00 4.23
N ILE A 60 -11.89 -6.47 3.06
CA ILE A 60 -12.14 -5.79 1.78
C ILE A 60 -12.66 -6.78 0.75
N GLU A 61 -13.88 -6.53 0.27
CA GLU A 61 -14.49 -7.28 -0.82
C GLU A 61 -13.75 -7.03 -2.14
N GLY A 62 -13.54 -8.11 -2.90
CA GLY A 62 -12.82 -8.04 -4.18
C GLY A 62 -11.30 -7.82 -4.08
N LEU A 63 -10.73 -7.65 -2.88
CA LEU A 63 -9.28 -7.55 -2.72
C LEU A 63 -8.63 -8.88 -3.11
N LEU A 64 -7.63 -8.81 -3.99
CA LEU A 64 -6.87 -9.98 -4.44
C LEU A 64 -5.53 -10.10 -3.69
N PRO A 65 -4.90 -11.28 -3.66
CA PRO A 65 -3.54 -11.43 -3.14
C PRO A 65 -2.58 -10.51 -3.89
N HIS A 66 -1.79 -9.74 -3.15
CA HIS A 66 -0.86 -8.76 -3.71
C HIS A 66 0.36 -8.59 -2.80
N GLY A 67 1.44 -8.04 -3.37
CA GLY A 67 2.66 -7.72 -2.61
C GLY A 67 2.60 -6.32 -1.99
N PRO A 68 3.52 -5.97 -1.07
CA PRO A 68 3.58 -4.65 -0.46
C PRO A 68 3.68 -3.50 -1.47
N HIS A 69 4.31 -3.74 -2.63
CA HIS A 69 4.46 -2.76 -3.70
C HIS A 69 3.11 -2.24 -4.22
N ASN A 70 2.08 -3.08 -4.25
CA ASN A 70 0.78 -2.69 -4.77
C ASN A 70 0.09 -1.60 -3.93
N VAL A 71 0.48 -1.44 -2.66
CA VAL A 71 0.03 -0.30 -1.85
C VAL A 71 0.54 1.01 -2.45
N ARG A 72 1.80 1.01 -2.89
CA ARG A 72 2.42 2.17 -3.54
C ARG A 72 1.72 2.49 -4.85
N ASP A 73 1.43 1.46 -5.65
CA ASP A 73 0.69 1.59 -6.91
C ASP A 73 -0.67 2.26 -6.69
N VAL A 74 -1.46 1.71 -5.76
CA VAL A 74 -2.81 2.20 -5.47
C VAL A 74 -2.77 3.64 -4.94
N LEU A 75 -1.88 3.96 -4.00
CA LEU A 75 -1.78 5.31 -3.44
C LEU A 75 -1.38 6.33 -4.50
N ALA A 76 -0.32 6.06 -5.26
CA ALA A 76 0.18 6.97 -6.27
C ALA A 76 -0.86 7.20 -7.39
N THR A 77 -1.44 6.11 -7.92
CA THR A 77 -2.47 6.21 -8.96
C THR A 77 -3.74 6.87 -8.44
N HIS A 78 -4.16 6.62 -7.19
CA HIS A 78 -5.35 7.25 -6.62
C HIS A 78 -5.17 8.77 -6.50
N ILE A 79 -4.06 9.22 -5.92
CA ILE A 79 -3.79 10.66 -5.78
C ILE A 79 -3.67 11.31 -7.15
N LEU A 80 -2.96 10.68 -8.09
CA LEU A 80 -2.83 11.22 -9.43
C LEU A 80 -4.18 11.32 -10.15
N LYS A 81 -5.10 10.38 -9.95
CA LYS A 81 -6.46 10.47 -10.50
C LYS A 81 -7.26 11.62 -9.86
N GLN A 82 -7.10 11.87 -8.57
CA GLN A 82 -7.83 12.93 -7.87
C GLN A 82 -7.30 14.33 -8.19
N THR A 83 -5.98 14.47 -8.36
CA THR A 83 -5.33 15.79 -8.39
C THR A 83 -4.66 16.11 -9.71
N GLY A 84 -4.35 15.11 -10.54
CA GLY A 84 -3.54 15.26 -11.75
C GLY A 84 -2.07 15.61 -11.47
N SER A 85 -1.65 15.72 -10.20
CA SER A 85 -0.31 16.18 -9.83
C SER A 85 0.63 15.02 -9.55
N TYR A 86 1.65 14.86 -10.40
CA TYR A 86 2.75 13.92 -10.17
C TYR A 86 3.53 14.25 -8.88
N GLU A 87 3.63 15.51 -8.53
CA GLU A 87 4.34 15.97 -7.34
C GLU A 87 3.61 15.61 -6.04
N GLN A 88 2.30 15.86 -5.97
CA GLN A 88 1.51 15.44 -4.82
C GLN A 88 1.49 13.91 -4.67
N ALA A 89 1.39 13.20 -5.79
CA ALA A 89 1.47 11.74 -5.79
C ALA A 89 2.84 11.24 -5.33
N SER A 90 3.93 11.92 -5.70
CA SER A 90 5.28 11.51 -5.32
C SER A 90 5.54 11.70 -3.83
N TYR A 91 5.03 12.77 -3.23
CA TYR A 91 5.12 12.99 -1.78
C TYR A 91 4.46 11.87 -0.98
N ALA A 92 3.28 11.41 -1.42
CA ALA A 92 2.53 10.37 -0.72
C ALA A 92 3.24 9.01 -0.69
N ILE A 93 4.09 8.74 -1.66
CA ILE A 93 4.85 7.49 -1.74
C ILE A 93 6.35 7.67 -1.51
N GLN A 94 6.79 8.87 -1.11
CA GLN A 94 8.18 9.24 -0.90
C GLN A 94 9.08 8.91 -2.11
N ASP A 95 8.64 9.30 -3.31
CA ASP A 95 9.41 9.17 -4.56
C ASP A 95 9.56 10.54 -5.26
N THR A 96 10.14 10.53 -6.46
CA THR A 96 10.21 11.68 -7.35
C THR A 96 9.01 11.74 -8.31
N PRO A 97 8.62 12.94 -8.77
CA PRO A 97 7.58 13.09 -9.79
C PRO A 97 7.89 12.29 -11.07
N ASP A 98 9.16 12.21 -11.48
CA ASP A 98 9.61 11.45 -12.65
C ASP A 98 9.34 9.95 -12.52
N THR A 99 9.63 9.37 -11.34
CA THR A 99 9.30 7.96 -11.08
C THR A 99 7.80 7.73 -11.16
N VAL A 100 6.99 8.66 -10.61
CA VAL A 100 5.52 8.55 -10.66
C VAL A 100 5.01 8.60 -12.10
N ALA A 101 5.48 9.55 -12.90
CA ALA A 101 5.09 9.66 -14.30
C ALA A 101 5.43 8.39 -15.09
N LYS A 102 6.61 7.81 -14.85
CA LYS A 102 7.08 6.62 -15.55
C LYS A 102 6.33 5.35 -15.17
N HIS A 103 6.00 5.18 -13.89
CA HIS A 103 5.53 3.90 -13.35
C HIS A 103 4.06 3.87 -12.94
N TYR A 104 3.48 5.00 -12.50
CA TYR A 104 2.14 5.05 -11.90
C TYR A 104 1.13 5.92 -12.67
N GLY A 105 1.57 6.63 -13.71
CA GLY A 105 0.72 7.44 -14.61
C GLY A 105 -0.07 6.66 -15.67
N ARG A 106 -0.13 5.33 -15.58
CA ARG A 106 -0.80 4.48 -16.58
C ARG A 106 -2.26 4.26 -16.20
N PHE A 107 -3.12 5.13 -16.71
CA PHE A 107 -4.57 5.01 -16.52
C PHE A 107 -5.23 4.13 -17.57
N LEU A 108 -6.29 3.42 -17.17
CA LEU A 108 -7.14 2.71 -18.11
C LEU A 108 -7.82 3.71 -19.06
N PRO A 109 -8.15 3.33 -20.30
CA PRO A 109 -8.83 4.22 -21.25
C PRO A 109 -10.10 4.88 -20.67
N HIS A 110 -10.87 4.11 -19.88
CA HIS A 110 -12.07 4.63 -19.21
C HIS A 110 -11.76 5.73 -18.19
N ASP A 111 -10.72 5.57 -17.36
CA ASP A 111 -10.31 6.58 -16.39
C ASP A 111 -9.90 7.89 -17.08
N LYS A 112 -9.19 7.79 -18.21
CA LYS A 112 -8.79 8.97 -19.01
C LYS A 112 -9.99 9.71 -19.57
N ALA A 113 -10.97 8.97 -20.10
CA ALA A 113 -12.20 9.54 -20.62
C ALA A 113 -13.03 10.21 -19.52
N ALA A 114 -13.13 9.59 -18.34
CA ALA A 114 -13.84 10.14 -17.19
C ALA A 114 -13.20 11.45 -16.70
N LEU A 115 -11.86 11.51 -16.60
CA LEU A 115 -11.15 12.74 -16.23
C LEU A 115 -11.35 13.85 -17.25
N ALA A 116 -11.26 13.55 -18.55
CA ALA A 116 -11.51 14.52 -19.61
C ALA A 116 -12.95 15.05 -19.55
N ALA A 117 -13.94 14.17 -19.34
CA ALA A 117 -15.34 14.55 -19.22
C ALA A 117 -15.59 15.48 -18.02
N GLN A 118 -14.96 15.24 -16.87
CA GLN A 118 -15.07 16.13 -15.70
C GLN A 118 -14.57 17.55 -16.00
N ILE A 119 -13.45 17.68 -16.72
CA ILE A 119 -12.90 18.98 -17.11
C ILE A 119 -13.86 19.68 -18.08
N LEU A 120 -14.33 18.97 -19.10
CA LEU A 120 -15.25 19.50 -20.10
C LEU A 120 -16.56 19.99 -19.45
N ASN A 121 -17.17 19.18 -18.58
CA ASN A 121 -18.41 19.54 -17.89
C ASN A 121 -18.26 20.84 -17.08
N ARG A 122 -17.14 21.01 -16.37
CA ARG A 122 -16.87 22.22 -15.59
C ARG A 122 -16.75 23.46 -16.48
N VAL A 123 -16.13 23.34 -17.65
CA VAL A 123 -16.05 24.45 -18.62
C VAL A 123 -17.45 24.84 -19.11
N TRP A 124 -18.28 23.85 -19.43
CA TRP A 124 -19.65 24.07 -19.90
C TRP A 124 -20.57 24.72 -18.86
N GLU A 125 -20.39 24.42 -17.57
CA GLU A 125 -21.15 25.05 -16.48
C GLU A 125 -20.81 26.53 -16.29
N THR A 126 -19.64 26.97 -16.75
CA THR A 126 -19.13 28.34 -16.60
C THR A 126 -19.29 29.21 -17.86
N ALA A 127 -19.83 28.65 -18.94
CA ALA A 127 -20.08 29.32 -20.22
C ALA A 127 -21.55 29.75 -20.35
#